data_AF-A0A7Y5W7Z8-F1
#
_entry.id   AF-A0A7Y5W7Z8-F1
#
_cell.length_a   1.000
_cell.length_b   1.000
_cell.length_c   1.000
_cell.angle_alpha   90.00
_cell.angle_beta   90.00
_cell.angle_gamma   90.00
#
_symmetry.space_group_name_H-M   'P 1'
#
loop_
_entity.id
_entity.type
_entity.pdbx_description
1 polymer ?
#
loop_
_entity_poly.entity_id
_entity_poly.type
_entity_poly.pdbx_seq_one_letter_code
_entity_poly.pdbx_strand_id
1 'polypeptide(L)'
;MADRVHSHERLIFSAGTQVVALRDVAAEGGRVLHPKGSVGVVVRSPSDPEGSYRVRFLDGVEDTLAKGEIVSLAKYKEGQIGDTEIVAKHSNLYERVIYRCVIGSRAYGLDHSESDTDRRGVYVPPADLHWSLYGVPEQLENDDTQEVYWE
;
A
#
# COMPACT_ATOMS: atom_id res chain seq x y z
N MET A 1 -8.19 -0.38 -8.90
CA MET A 1 -7.33 -0.81 -7.78
C MET A 1 -7.75 -2.22 -7.36
N ALA A 2 -6.90 -3.22 -7.55
CA ALA A 2 -7.11 -4.51 -6.91
C ALA A 2 -6.94 -4.30 -5.40
N ASP A 3 -8.04 -4.41 -4.66
CA ASP A 3 -8.02 -4.31 -3.20
C ASP A 3 -7.08 -5.41 -2.69
N ARG A 4 -5.91 -5.02 -2.17
CA ARG A 4 -4.88 -5.96 -1.75
C ARG A 4 -5.42 -6.72 -0.54
N VAL A 5 -5.91 -7.94 -0.78
CA VAL A 5 -6.55 -8.82 0.23
C VAL A 5 -5.66 -9.09 1.45
N HIS A 6 -4.35 -8.84 1.35
CA HIS A 6 -3.38 -9.00 2.42
C HIS A 6 -3.31 -7.82 3.42
N SER A 7 -4.06 -6.74 3.20
CA SER A 7 -4.08 -5.57 4.09
C SER A 7 -5.51 -5.07 4.33
N HIS A 8 -6.19 -5.64 5.32
CA HIS A 8 -7.48 -5.15 5.79
C HIS A 8 -7.41 -4.85 7.29
N GLU A 9 -7.99 -3.74 7.75
CA GLU A 9 -8.04 -3.38 9.18
C GLU A 9 -8.62 -4.48 10.09
N ARG A 10 -9.48 -5.38 9.57
CA ARG A 10 -10.05 -6.50 10.34
C ARG A 10 -9.34 -7.84 10.11
N LEU A 11 -8.24 -7.86 9.37
CA LEU A 11 -7.49 -9.09 9.11
C LEU A 11 -6.97 -9.67 10.44
N ILE A 12 -7.22 -10.96 10.63
CA ILE A 12 -6.62 -11.76 11.71
C ILE A 12 -5.48 -12.56 11.10
N PHE A 13 -4.26 -12.36 11.60
CA PHE A 13 -3.11 -13.14 11.14
C PHE A 13 -3.24 -14.59 11.58
N SER A 14 -3.23 -15.53 10.64
CA SER A 14 -3.29 -16.97 10.94
C SER A 14 -2.00 -17.47 11.59
N ALA A 15 -2.08 -18.62 12.28
CA ALA A 15 -0.90 -19.33 12.75
C ALA A 15 0.05 -19.64 11.58
N GLY A 16 1.36 -19.44 11.79
CA GLY A 16 2.40 -19.50 10.78
C GLY A 16 2.77 -18.14 10.16
N THR A 17 1.95 -17.10 10.37
CA THR A 17 2.27 -15.76 9.85
C THR A 17 3.51 -15.19 10.56
N GLN A 18 4.50 -14.74 9.79
CA GLN A 18 5.64 -14.00 10.32
C GLN A 18 5.25 -12.55 10.62
N VAL A 19 5.57 -12.10 11.82
CA VAL A 19 5.22 -10.77 12.32
C VAL A 19 6.41 -10.10 12.99
N VAL A 20 6.37 -8.78 13.09
CA VAL A 20 7.36 -7.96 13.78
C VAL A 20 6.73 -7.35 15.02
N ALA A 21 7.38 -7.50 16.17
CA ALA A 21 6.96 -6.89 17.42
C ALA A 21 7.21 -5.37 17.38
N LEU A 22 6.19 -4.59 17.72
CA LEU A 22 6.22 -3.12 17.74
C LEU A 22 6.50 -2.53 19.12
N ARG A 23 6.66 -3.39 20.13
CA ARG A 23 7.15 -3.07 21.48
C ARG A 23 8.29 -4.00 21.88
N ASP A 24 9.00 -3.64 22.94
CA ASP A 24 9.93 -4.53 23.60
C ASP A 24 9.17 -5.68 24.28
N VAL A 25 9.72 -6.88 24.18
CA VAL A 25 9.28 -8.10 24.87
C VAL A 25 10.24 -8.32 26.03
N ALA A 26 9.71 -8.33 27.25
CA ALA A 26 10.49 -8.45 28.47
C ALA A 26 10.23 -9.78 29.18
N ALA A 27 11.24 -10.27 29.88
CA ALA A 27 11.14 -11.40 30.80
C ALA A 27 10.40 -10.99 32.09
N GLU A 28 9.99 -11.99 32.88
CA GLU A 28 9.65 -11.78 34.29
C GLU A 28 10.84 -11.13 35.01
N GLY A 29 10.67 -9.87 35.44
CA GLY A 29 11.73 -9.04 36.01
C GLY A 29 12.18 -7.85 35.15
N GLY A 30 11.54 -7.61 33.99
CA GLY A 30 11.71 -6.38 33.22
C GLY A 30 12.95 -6.33 32.32
N ARG A 31 13.73 -7.40 32.27
CA ARG A 31 14.83 -7.54 31.30
C ARG A 31 14.24 -7.70 29.90
N VAL A 32 14.63 -6.85 28.95
CA VAL A 32 14.25 -7.00 27.54
C VAL A 32 14.88 -8.27 26.97
N LEU A 33 14.03 -9.19 26.50
CA LEU A 33 14.43 -10.40 25.77
C LEU A 33 14.50 -10.14 24.27
N HIS A 34 13.49 -9.47 23.73
CA HIS A 34 13.44 -9.07 22.32
C HIS A 34 13.11 -7.59 22.22
N PRO A 35 13.98 -6.78 21.60
CA PRO A 35 13.66 -5.38 21.36
C PRO A 35 12.55 -5.25 20.32
N LYS A 36 11.88 -4.09 20.30
CA LYS A 36 11.03 -3.65 19.19
C LYS A 36 11.75 -3.85 17.86
N GLY A 37 11.04 -4.38 16.86
CA GLY A 37 11.58 -4.76 15.55
C GLY A 37 11.96 -6.24 15.44
N SER A 38 11.88 -7.00 16.54
CA SER A 38 12.15 -8.44 16.52
C SER A 38 11.08 -9.21 15.76
N VAL A 39 11.51 -10.19 14.97
CA VAL A 39 10.64 -11.05 14.16
C VAL A 39 10.22 -12.27 14.97
N GLY A 40 8.94 -12.60 14.93
CA GLY A 40 8.37 -13.83 15.47
C GLY A 40 7.37 -14.46 14.51
N VAL A 41 6.84 -15.63 14.91
CA VAL A 41 5.80 -16.37 14.17
C VAL A 41 4.58 -16.47 15.05
N VAL A 42 3.41 -16.14 14.49
CA VAL A 42 2.12 -16.37 15.18
C VAL A 42 1.94 -17.87 15.35
N VAL A 43 1.84 -18.33 16.60
CA VAL A 43 1.53 -19.74 16.93
C VAL A 43 0.07 -19.91 17.29
N ARG A 44 -0.60 -18.84 17.72
CA ARG A 44 -2.04 -18.82 17.94
C ARG A 44 -2.63 -17.45 17.62
N SER A 45 -3.68 -17.47 16.82
CA SER A 45 -4.49 -16.31 16.47
C SER A 45 -5.66 -16.14 17.44
N PRO A 46 -6.11 -14.91 17.70
CA PRO A 46 -7.35 -14.67 18.43
C PRO A 46 -8.56 -15.11 17.59
N SER A 47 -9.68 -15.37 18.26
CA SER A 47 -10.96 -15.67 17.60
C SER A 47 -11.69 -14.40 17.14
N ASP A 48 -11.30 -13.25 17.68
CA ASP A 48 -11.87 -11.94 17.41
C ASP A 48 -10.77 -10.94 16.99
N PRO A 49 -11.11 -9.85 16.27
CA PRO A 49 -10.11 -8.91 15.76
C PRO A 49 -9.39 -8.06 16.82
N GLU A 50 -9.92 -7.96 18.03
CA GLU A 50 -9.33 -7.16 19.14
C GLU A 50 -8.48 -8.02 20.08
N GLY A 51 -8.58 -9.35 19.95
CA GLY A 51 -7.83 -10.30 20.74
C GLY A 51 -6.32 -10.25 20.49
N SER A 52 -5.58 -10.89 21.39
CA SER A 52 -4.13 -10.96 21.33
C SER A 52 -3.64 -12.21 20.62
N TYR A 53 -2.49 -12.07 19.97
CA TYR A 53 -1.76 -13.13 19.30
C TYR A 53 -0.75 -13.73 20.26
N ARG A 54 -0.56 -15.05 20.16
CA ARG A 54 0.60 -15.71 20.76
C ARG A 54 1.67 -15.82 19.70
N VAL A 55 2.83 -15.23 19.97
CA VAL A 55 3.94 -15.12 19.02
C VAL A 55 5.16 -15.81 19.61
N ARG A 56 5.79 -16.68 18.82
CA ARG A 56 7.04 -17.36 19.16
C ARG A 56 8.21 -16.70 18.46
N PHE A 57 9.27 -16.40 19.22
CA PHE A 57 10.52 -15.85 18.72
C PHE A 57 11.55 -16.95 18.40
N LEU A 58 12.67 -16.56 17.78
CA LEU A 58 13.70 -17.47 17.27
C LEU A 58 14.36 -18.35 18.35
N ASP A 59 14.43 -17.87 19.59
CA ASP A 59 14.96 -18.59 20.74
C ASP A 59 13.92 -19.52 21.40
N GLY A 60 12.70 -19.58 20.86
CA GLY A 60 11.60 -20.39 21.37
C GLY A 60 10.76 -19.70 22.45
N VAL A 61 11.13 -18.49 22.89
CA VAL A 61 10.31 -17.70 23.81
C VAL A 61 8.98 -17.34 23.14
N GLU A 62 7.90 -17.42 23.89
CA GLU A 62 6.57 -17.00 23.44
C GLU A 62 6.07 -15.83 24.28
N ASP A 63 5.49 -14.83 23.61
CA ASP A 63 4.81 -13.70 24.27
C ASP A 63 3.41 -13.50 23.68
N THR A 64 2.55 -12.85 24.44
CA THR A 64 1.22 -12.42 24.03
C THR A 64 1.27 -10.96 23.59
N LEU A 65 0.92 -10.70 22.34
CA LEU A 65 0.97 -9.38 21.72
C LEU A 65 -0.40 -8.98 21.17
N ALA A 66 -0.85 -7.78 21.49
CA ALA A 66 -2.08 -7.23 20.94
C ALA A 66 -1.91 -6.93 19.44
N LYS A 67 -3.03 -6.78 18.72
CA LYS A 67 -3.01 -6.46 17.28
C LYS A 67 -2.20 -5.22 16.92
N GLY A 68 -2.29 -4.16 17.74
CA GLY A 68 -1.51 -2.94 17.56
C GLY A 68 -0.02 -3.07 17.93
N GLU A 69 0.38 -4.18 18.53
CA GLU A 69 1.76 -4.46 18.94
C GLU A 69 2.51 -5.35 17.94
N ILE A 70 1.86 -5.73 16.83
CA ILE A 70 2.47 -6.51 15.77
C ILE A 70 2.10 -5.97 14.39
N VAL A 71 2.95 -6.27 13.42
CA VAL A 71 2.67 -6.05 11.99
C VAL A 71 3.21 -7.24 11.21
N SER A 72 2.59 -7.60 10.09
CA SER A 72 3.15 -8.67 9.24
C SER A 72 4.56 -8.29 8.77
N LEU A 73 5.46 -9.28 8.71
CA LEU A 73 6.84 -9.04 8.29
C LEU A 73 6.91 -8.46 6.88
N ALA A 74 6.01 -8.88 5.99
CA ALA A 74 5.87 -8.32 4.64
C ALA A 74 5.60 -6.81 4.70
N LYS A 75 4.58 -6.38 5.45
CA LYS A 75 4.23 -4.95 5.61
C LYS A 75 5.33 -4.16 6.33
N TYR A 76 6.01 -4.76 7.31
CA TYR A 76 7.17 -4.12 7.96
C TYR A 76 8.33 -3.88 6.99
N LYS A 77 8.61 -4.86 6.12
CA LYS A 77 9.66 -4.79 5.09
C LYS A 77 9.30 -3.87 3.93
N GLU A 78 8.01 -3.66 3.65
CA GLU A 78 7.58 -2.75 2.59
C GLU A 78 8.12 -1.33 2.80
N GLY A 79 8.21 -0.83 4.05
CA GLY A 79 8.86 0.45 4.37
C GLY A 79 8.44 1.64 3.48
N GLN A 80 9.21 2.74 3.46
CA GLN A 80 8.95 3.91 2.59
C GLN A 80 9.01 3.62 1.08
N ILE A 81 9.46 2.42 0.69
CA ILE A 81 9.74 2.05 -0.70
C ILE A 81 8.48 1.48 -1.37
N GLY A 82 7.55 0.92 -0.60
CA GLY A 82 6.39 0.19 -1.12
C GLY A 82 5.06 0.90 -1.05
N ASP A 83 5.04 2.16 -0.63
CA ASP A 83 3.80 2.94 -0.64
C ASP A 83 3.57 3.46 -2.07
N THR A 84 2.83 2.67 -2.85
CA THR A 84 2.44 3.01 -4.23
C THR A 84 1.77 4.38 -4.30
N GLU A 85 1.04 4.81 -3.26
CA GLU A 85 0.48 6.16 -3.23
C GLU A 85 1.56 7.22 -3.05
N ILE A 86 2.53 7.04 -2.15
CA ILE A 86 3.64 8.00 -1.97
C ILE A 86 4.48 8.06 -3.25
N VAL A 87 4.82 6.92 -3.84
CA VAL A 87 5.66 6.86 -5.04
C VAL A 87 4.95 7.45 -6.26
N ALA A 88 3.65 7.18 -6.44
CA ALA A 88 2.83 7.82 -7.49
C ALA A 88 2.62 9.32 -7.23
N LYS A 89 2.39 9.73 -5.97
CA LYS A 89 2.26 11.16 -5.57
C LYS A 89 3.57 11.93 -5.74
N HIS A 90 4.73 11.33 -5.47
CA HIS A 90 6.03 11.97 -5.61
C HIS A 90 6.48 12.12 -7.07
N SER A 91 5.92 11.32 -7.98
CA SER A 91 6.40 11.26 -9.37
C SER A 91 5.61 12.13 -10.35
N ASN A 92 4.61 12.87 -9.84
CA ASN A 92 3.64 13.70 -10.56
C ASN A 92 3.40 13.20 -11.99
N LEU A 93 2.75 12.04 -12.13
CA LEU A 93 2.63 11.33 -13.41
C LEU A 93 1.97 12.18 -14.52
N TYR A 94 1.20 13.21 -14.16
CA TYR A 94 0.67 14.20 -15.11
C TYR A 94 1.74 14.99 -15.86
N GLU A 95 2.92 15.21 -15.27
CA GLU A 95 4.07 15.82 -15.95
C GLU A 95 4.71 14.89 -17.00
N ARG A 96 4.33 13.62 -16.99
CA ARG A 96 4.87 12.57 -17.87
C ARG A 96 3.94 12.26 -19.04
N VAL A 97 2.86 13.03 -19.20
CA VAL A 97 1.97 12.97 -20.35
C VAL A 97 2.76 13.42 -21.58
N ILE A 98 3.05 12.49 -22.49
CA ILE A 98 3.80 12.75 -23.72
C ILE A 98 2.88 13.13 -24.90
N TYR A 99 1.60 12.80 -24.78
CA TYR A 99 0.60 13.11 -25.78
C TYR A 99 -0.71 13.53 -25.11
N ARG A 100 -1.29 14.63 -25.58
CA ARG A 100 -2.56 15.19 -25.10
C ARG A 100 -3.32 15.76 -26.29
N CYS A 101 -4.55 15.30 -26.51
CA CYS A 101 -5.45 15.86 -27.51
C CYS A 101 -6.81 16.18 -26.89
N VAL A 102 -7.49 17.14 -27.51
CA VAL A 102 -8.91 17.42 -27.24
C VAL A 102 -9.72 16.44 -28.08
N ILE A 103 -10.75 15.84 -27.48
CA ILE A 103 -11.73 15.01 -28.17
C ILE A 103 -13.14 15.62 -28.01
N GLY A 104 -14.14 14.99 -28.61
CA GLY A 104 -15.54 15.40 -28.43
C GLY A 104 -15.93 16.61 -29.26
N SER A 105 -17.04 17.26 -28.89
CA SER A 105 -17.70 18.30 -29.69
C SER A 105 -16.74 19.42 -30.13
N ARG A 106 -15.84 19.87 -29.24
CA ARG A 106 -14.83 20.90 -29.54
C ARG A 106 -13.80 20.46 -30.58
N ALA A 107 -13.42 19.18 -30.58
CA ALA A 107 -12.49 18.66 -31.59
C ALA A 107 -13.13 18.60 -32.98
N TYR A 108 -14.44 18.38 -33.04
CA TYR A 108 -15.20 18.26 -34.29
C TYR A 108 -15.92 19.55 -34.73
N GLY A 109 -15.79 20.65 -33.96
CA GLY A 109 -16.48 21.91 -34.24
C GLY A 109 -18.00 21.84 -34.08
N LEU A 110 -18.48 20.95 -33.20
CA LEU A 110 -19.89 20.76 -32.84
C LEU A 110 -20.21 21.38 -31.47
N ASP A 111 -19.31 22.17 -30.91
CA ASP A 111 -19.44 22.73 -29.58
C ASP A 111 -20.39 23.93 -29.51
N HIS A 112 -20.93 24.14 -28.32
CA HIS A 112 -21.72 25.32 -27.94
C HIS A 112 -21.18 25.91 -26.64
N SER A 113 -21.80 26.99 -26.16
CA SER A 113 -21.35 27.75 -24.99
C SER A 113 -21.26 26.95 -23.68
N GLU A 114 -21.93 25.80 -23.60
CA GLU A 114 -21.94 24.93 -22.41
C GLU A 114 -21.15 23.64 -22.63
N SER A 115 -20.51 23.46 -23.79
CA SER A 115 -19.68 22.27 -24.04
C SER A 115 -18.42 22.30 -23.18
N ASP A 116 -18.15 21.19 -22.51
CA ASP A 116 -16.93 20.91 -21.78
C ASP A 116 -15.74 20.66 -22.72
N THR A 117 -14.57 20.34 -22.16
CA THR A 117 -13.35 20.05 -22.92
C THR A 117 -12.75 18.74 -22.45
N ASP A 118 -13.09 17.66 -23.15
CA ASP A 118 -12.49 16.36 -22.94
C ASP A 118 -11.05 16.32 -23.45
N ARG A 119 -10.11 15.94 -22.58
CA ARG A 119 -8.73 15.68 -22.98
C ARG A 119 -8.40 14.21 -22.79
N ARG A 120 -7.76 13.63 -23.79
CA ARG A 120 -7.31 12.24 -23.78
C ARG A 120 -5.86 12.17 -24.22
N GLY A 121 -5.14 11.13 -23.81
CA GLY A 121 -3.73 11.02 -24.17
C GLY A 121 -2.99 9.83 -23.59
N VAL A 122 -1.67 9.90 -23.67
CA VAL A 122 -0.77 8.82 -23.23
C VAL A 122 0.34 9.41 -22.37
N TYR A 123 0.75 8.71 -21.33
CA TYR A 123 1.84 9.10 -20.44
C TYR A 123 2.91 8.00 -20.38
N VAL A 124 4.18 8.37 -20.17
CA VAL A 124 5.26 7.39 -20.04
C VAL A 124 5.85 7.49 -18.63
N PRO A 125 5.61 6.50 -17.75
CA PRO A 125 6.20 6.50 -16.42
C PRO A 125 7.73 6.37 -16.49
N PRO A 126 8.46 6.77 -15.44
CA PRO A 126 9.87 6.46 -15.34
C PRO A 126 10.07 4.95 -15.18
N ALA A 127 11.15 4.44 -15.76
CA ALA A 127 11.46 3.01 -15.81
C ALA A 127 11.51 2.35 -14.43
N ASP A 128 12.09 3.04 -13.43
CA ASP A 128 12.20 2.53 -12.06
C ASP A 128 10.85 2.26 -11.41
N LEU A 129 9.78 2.94 -11.84
CA LEU A 129 8.41 2.73 -11.36
C LEU A 129 7.68 1.68 -12.18
N HIS A 130 7.79 1.77 -13.50
CA HIS A 130 7.17 0.81 -14.42
C HIS A 130 7.64 -0.63 -14.18
N TRP A 131 8.94 -0.81 -13.88
CA TRP A 131 9.53 -2.11 -13.57
C TRP A 131 9.57 -2.44 -12.07
N SER A 132 9.01 -1.58 -11.22
CA SER A 132 8.88 -1.88 -9.81
C SER A 132 7.86 -3.00 -9.59
N LEU A 133 7.92 -3.65 -8.43
CA LEU A 133 6.89 -4.59 -7.99
C LEU A 133 5.50 -3.93 -7.82
N TYR A 134 5.46 -2.60 -7.76
CA TYR A 134 4.27 -1.79 -7.51
C TYR A 134 3.63 -1.25 -8.79
N GLY A 135 4.40 -1.18 -9.88
CA GLY A 135 3.96 -0.63 -11.16
C GLY A 135 3.53 0.84 -11.10
N VAL A 136 2.70 1.23 -12.06
CA VAL A 136 2.02 2.54 -12.10
C VAL A 136 0.54 2.34 -12.47
N PRO A 137 -0.33 3.34 -12.28
CA PRO A 137 -1.73 3.21 -12.67
C PRO A 137 -1.90 3.03 -14.18
N GLU A 138 -2.64 2.03 -14.64
CA GLU A 138 -2.93 1.87 -16.09
C GLU A 138 -3.64 3.11 -16.69
N GLN A 139 -4.34 3.88 -15.84
CA GLN A 139 -5.07 5.08 -16.21
C GLN A 139 -4.89 6.17 -15.15
N LEU A 140 -4.58 7.40 -15.60
CA LEU A 140 -4.68 8.63 -14.83
C LEU A 140 -6.00 9.32 -15.20
N GLU A 141 -6.78 9.74 -14.21
CA GLU A 141 -8.08 10.36 -14.41
C GLU A 141 -8.22 11.59 -13.50
N ASN A 142 -8.71 12.69 -14.09
CA ASN A 142 -9.02 13.93 -13.38
C ASN A 142 -10.38 14.45 -13.85
N ASP A 143 -11.39 14.21 -13.01
CA ASP A 143 -12.78 14.58 -13.28
C ASP A 143 -12.97 16.10 -13.37
N ASP A 144 -12.30 16.88 -12.52
CA ASP A 144 -12.46 18.36 -12.50
C ASP A 144 -12.02 19.00 -13.82
N THR A 145 -11.02 18.41 -14.48
CA THR A 145 -10.45 18.91 -15.73
C THR A 145 -10.85 18.10 -16.97
N GLN A 146 -11.68 17.05 -16.78
CA GLN A 146 -12.14 16.11 -17.80
C GLN A 146 -10.97 15.48 -18.59
N GLU A 147 -9.95 15.01 -17.86
CA GLU A 147 -8.73 14.43 -18.43
C GLU A 147 -8.60 12.94 -18.14
N VAL A 148 -8.23 12.15 -19.16
CA VAL A 148 -7.88 10.72 -19.01
C VAL A 148 -6.62 10.39 -19.81
N TYR A 149 -5.65 9.75 -19.19
CA TYR A 149 -4.39 9.33 -19.83
C TYR A 149 -4.09 7.87 -19.56
N TRP A 150 -3.63 7.14 -20.57
CA TRP A 150 -3.21 5.74 -20.46
C TRP A 150 -1.70 5.60 -20.49
N GLU A 151 -1.19 4.54 -19.87
CA GLU A 151 0.23 4.13 -19.95
C GLU A 151 0.58 3.56 -21.34
#